data_AF-A0A2S7TPE9-F1
#
_entry.id   AF-A0A2S7TPE9-F1
#
_cell.length_a   1.000
_cell.length_b   1.000
_cell.length_c   1.000
_cell.angle_alpha   90.00
_cell.angle_beta   90.00
_cell.angle_gamma   90.00
#
_symmetry.space_group_name_H-M   'P 1'
#
loop_
_entity.id
_entity.type
_entity.pdbx_description
1 polymer ?
#
loop_
_entity_poly.entity_id
_entity_poly.type
_entity_poly.pdbx_seq_one_letter_code
_entity_poly.pdbx_strand_id
1 'polypeptide(L)'
;MNHLHIPLIKTIFESADVVDLPLWISGGWAIDARLGRVTRQHDDIDLTFPADRRDEFDTLIHQLGGSITEFTEYGFLVTVEKVLLDCEPAYLNHSVYEIEDTPAGSCPMAKEGVIDQLQIRCNSWAAILWDYFYYEDEVPFAQWPHKHVFSYALVCEVLGDNTVSSLRNRFDTR
;
A
#
# COMPACT_ATOMS: atom_id res chain seq x y z
N MET A 1 13.00 -5.25 12.22
CA MET A 1 12.04 -4.20 11.80
C MET A 1 10.60 -4.72 11.87
N ASN A 2 10.26 -5.88 11.28
CA ASN A 2 8.89 -6.43 11.32
C ASN A 2 8.25 -6.55 12.71
N HIS A 3 9.03 -6.80 13.76
CA HIS A 3 8.53 -6.85 15.15
C HIS A 3 8.05 -5.50 15.68
N LEU A 4 8.45 -4.38 15.07
CA LEU A 4 7.92 -3.03 15.33
C LEU A 4 6.77 -2.70 14.38
N HIS A 5 6.83 -3.17 13.13
CA HIS A 5 5.83 -2.82 12.12
C HIS A 5 4.49 -3.50 12.40
N ILE A 6 4.46 -4.79 12.73
CA ILE A 6 3.20 -5.52 12.94
C ILE A 6 2.37 -4.89 14.09
N PRO A 7 2.93 -4.62 15.28
CA PRO A 7 2.19 -3.91 16.33
C PRO A 7 1.69 -2.53 15.89
N LEU A 8 2.50 -1.78 15.14
CA LEU A 8 2.12 -0.45 14.66
C LEU A 8 1.00 -0.52 13.61
N ILE A 9 1.08 -1.43 12.65
CA ILE A 9 0.01 -1.70 11.67
C ILE A 9 -1.29 -2.02 12.40
N LYS A 10 -1.25 -2.93 13.39
CA LYS A 10 -2.45 -3.28 14.16
C LYS A 10 -3.04 -2.06 14.87
N THR A 11 -2.19 -1.29 15.54
CA THR A 11 -2.61 -0.07 16.25
C THR A 11 -3.23 0.95 15.28
N ILE A 12 -2.64 1.18 14.11
CA ILE A 12 -3.15 2.11 13.09
C ILE A 12 -4.53 1.65 12.61
N PHE A 13 -4.67 0.40 12.19
CA PHE A 13 -5.92 -0.11 11.62
C PHE A 13 -7.03 -0.24 12.66
N GLU A 14 -6.73 -0.66 13.89
CA GLU A 14 -7.70 -0.70 14.98
C GLU A 14 -8.17 0.72 15.37
N SER A 15 -7.26 1.70 15.42
CA SER A 15 -7.60 3.10 15.70
C SER A 15 -8.44 3.71 14.58
N ALA A 16 -8.14 3.37 13.32
CA ALA A 16 -8.88 3.85 12.16
C ALA A 16 -10.30 3.26 12.13
N ASP A 17 -10.46 1.97 12.46
CA ASP A 17 -11.77 1.33 12.56
C ASP A 17 -12.64 1.96 13.67
N VAL A 18 -12.07 2.47 14.76
CA VAL A 18 -12.82 3.17 15.83
C VAL A 18 -13.46 4.48 15.34
N VAL A 19 -12.82 5.17 14.40
CA VAL A 19 -13.32 6.43 13.82
C VAL A 19 -13.92 6.25 12.43
N ASP A 20 -14.18 5.00 12.03
CA ASP A 20 -14.69 4.63 10.71
C ASP A 20 -13.89 5.23 9.55
N LEU A 21 -12.56 5.36 9.70
CA LEU A 21 -11.65 5.83 8.65
C LEU A 21 -11.14 4.62 7.85
N PRO A 22 -11.54 4.45 6.57
CA PRO A 22 -11.03 3.33 5.79
C PRO A 22 -9.57 3.59 5.40
N LEU A 23 -8.69 2.68 5.78
CA LEU A 23 -7.30 2.63 5.33
C LEU A 23 -7.04 1.34 4.56
N TRP A 24 -6.08 1.39 3.64
CA TRP A 24 -5.56 0.23 2.92
C TRP A 24 -4.06 0.11 3.16
N ILE A 25 -3.60 -1.10 3.41
CA ILE A 25 -2.17 -1.40 3.38
C ILE A 25 -1.75 -1.50 1.91
N SER A 26 -0.61 -0.92 1.54
CA SER A 26 -0.06 -0.95 0.18
C SER A 26 1.29 -1.69 0.11
N GLY A 27 1.89 -1.67 -1.07
CA GLY A 27 3.27 -2.07 -1.32
C GLY A 27 3.63 -3.46 -0.80
N GLY A 28 4.77 -3.54 -0.11
CA GLY A 28 5.30 -4.82 0.37
C GLY A 28 4.39 -5.50 1.39
N TRP A 29 3.78 -4.73 2.30
CA TRP A 29 2.90 -5.28 3.33
C TRP A 29 1.57 -5.74 2.78
N ALA A 30 1.04 -5.12 1.72
CA ALA A 30 -0.16 -5.60 1.04
C ALA A 30 0.03 -6.97 0.41
N ILE A 31 1.21 -7.24 -0.17
CA ILE A 31 1.56 -8.56 -0.72
C ILE A 31 1.50 -9.61 0.41
N ASP A 32 2.19 -9.34 1.52
CA ASP A 32 2.24 -10.27 2.66
C ASP A 32 0.86 -10.47 3.31
N ALA A 33 0.06 -9.40 3.41
CA ALA A 33 -1.29 -9.46 3.94
C ALA A 33 -2.20 -10.34 3.07
N ARG A 34 -2.19 -10.14 1.75
CA ARG A 34 -2.99 -10.94 0.81
C ARG A 34 -2.53 -12.40 0.73
N LEU A 35 -1.24 -12.66 0.94
CA LEU A 35 -0.69 -14.02 1.05
C LEU A 35 -0.96 -14.66 2.43
N GLY A 36 -1.39 -13.88 3.42
CA GLY A 36 -1.61 -14.32 4.80
C GLY A 36 -0.34 -14.75 5.53
N ARG A 37 0.84 -14.34 5.05
CA ARG A 37 2.13 -14.65 5.66
C ARG A 37 3.17 -13.57 5.36
N VAL A 38 4.04 -13.33 6.32
CA VAL A 38 5.19 -12.42 6.12
C VAL A 38 6.26 -13.13 5.31
N THR A 39 6.57 -12.62 4.11
CA THR A 39 7.52 -13.27 3.18
C THR A 39 8.92 -12.68 3.24
N ARG A 40 9.07 -11.43 3.69
CA ARG A 40 10.37 -10.76 3.83
C ARG A 40 10.37 -9.70 4.93
N GLN A 41 11.52 -9.06 5.13
CA GLN A 41 11.59 -7.82 5.89
C GLN A 41 11.16 -6.63 5.03
N HIS A 42 10.50 -5.66 5.65
CA HIS A 42 10.08 -4.39 5.05
C HIS A 42 10.79 -3.25 5.76
N ASP A 43 11.15 -2.22 5.00
CA ASP A 43 11.90 -1.05 5.51
C ASP A 43 10.96 0.05 6.02
N ASP A 44 9.72 0.02 5.54
CA ASP A 44 8.63 0.98 5.73
C ASP A 44 7.28 0.25 5.89
N ILE A 45 6.23 1.04 6.03
CA ILE A 45 4.82 0.64 5.94
C ILE A 45 4.12 1.57 4.94
N ASP A 46 3.67 1.01 3.83
CA ASP A 46 2.92 1.76 2.83
C ASP A 46 1.43 1.79 3.19
N LEU A 47 0.82 2.97 3.22
CA LEU A 47 -0.59 3.20 3.54
C LEU A 47 -1.26 4.02 2.45
N THR A 48 -2.43 3.57 2.01
CA THR A 48 -3.35 4.42 1.25
C THR A 48 -4.46 4.93 2.17
N PHE A 49 -4.77 6.22 2.10
CA PHE A 49 -5.79 6.87 2.92
C PHE A 49 -6.75 7.73 2.08
N PRO A 50 -7.98 8.03 2.55
CA PRO A 50 -8.93 8.85 1.82
C PRO A 50 -8.50 10.32 1.76
N ALA A 51 -8.30 10.86 0.56
CA ALA A 51 -7.88 12.24 0.34
C ALA A 51 -8.87 13.25 0.94
N ASP A 52 -10.17 12.97 0.83
CA ASP A 52 -11.25 13.80 1.35
C ASP A 52 -11.39 13.77 2.88
N ARG A 53 -10.70 12.83 3.55
CA ARG A 53 -10.66 12.68 5.01
C ARG A 53 -9.25 12.86 5.57
N ARG A 54 -8.45 13.69 4.89
CA ARG A 54 -7.06 13.98 5.26
C ARG A 54 -6.91 14.42 6.73
N ASP A 55 -7.75 15.34 7.19
CA ASP A 55 -7.66 15.87 8.55
C ASP A 55 -7.85 14.78 9.62
N GLU A 56 -8.70 13.79 9.35
CA GLU A 56 -8.93 12.64 10.23
C GLU A 56 -7.73 11.68 10.23
N PHE A 57 -7.14 11.44 9.04
CA PHE A 57 -5.91 10.67 8.92
C PHE A 57 -4.75 11.34 9.68
N ASP A 58 -4.52 12.64 9.47
CA ASP A 58 -3.47 13.39 10.17
C ASP A 58 -3.69 13.39 11.68
N THR A 59 -4.94 13.54 12.13
CA THR A 59 -5.28 13.46 13.56
C THR A 59 -4.93 12.09 14.14
N LEU A 60 -5.29 11.01 13.46
CA LEU A 60 -4.98 9.64 13.88
C LEU A 60 -3.45 9.44 13.96
N ILE A 61 -2.72 9.81 12.91
CA ILE A 61 -1.27 9.67 12.87
C ILE A 61 -0.60 10.49 13.98
N HIS A 62 -1.03 11.72 14.20
CA HIS A 62 -0.51 12.56 15.28
C HIS A 62 -0.78 11.99 16.68
N GLN A 63 -1.95 11.39 16.91
CA GLN A 63 -2.27 10.72 18.17
C GLN A 63 -1.37 9.51 18.44
N LEU A 64 -0.86 8.87 17.38
CA LEU A 64 0.12 7.79 17.47
C LEU A 64 1.57 8.30 17.61
N GLY A 65 1.77 9.62 17.74
CA GLY A 65 3.09 10.24 17.82
C GLY A 65 3.78 10.41 16.47
N GLY A 66 3.04 10.27 15.38
CA GLY A 66 3.54 10.48 14.03
C GLY A 66 3.72 11.95 13.68
N SER A 67 4.73 12.22 12.86
CA SER A 67 4.96 13.52 12.24
C SER A 67 5.31 13.36 10.78
N ILE A 68 4.71 14.18 9.93
CA ILE A 68 5.08 14.28 8.51
C ILE A 68 6.53 14.79 8.44
N THR A 69 7.38 14.07 7.73
CA THR A 69 8.80 14.39 7.57
C THR A 69 9.13 14.89 6.17
N GLU A 70 8.37 14.50 5.16
CA GLU A 70 8.62 14.84 3.76
C GLU A 70 7.31 14.81 2.95
N PHE A 71 7.18 15.69 1.96
CA PHE A 71 6.12 15.62 0.96
C PHE A 71 6.72 15.16 -0.36
N THR A 72 6.06 14.20 -1.02
CA THR A 72 6.46 13.66 -2.32
C THR A 72 5.49 14.13 -3.41
N GLU A 73 5.74 13.74 -4.66
CA GLU A 73 4.83 14.08 -5.76
C GLU A 73 3.50 13.29 -5.69
N TYR A 74 3.50 12.12 -5.04
CA TYR A 74 2.35 11.23 -4.92
C TYR A 74 1.76 11.19 -3.50
N GLY A 75 2.38 11.84 -2.51
CA GLY A 75 2.00 11.66 -1.12
C GLY A 75 2.93 12.35 -0.13
N PHE A 76 3.24 11.68 0.96
CA PHE A 76 4.08 12.19 2.03
C PHE A 76 4.56 11.06 2.92
N LEU A 77 5.71 11.29 3.55
CA LEU A 77 6.33 10.38 4.49
C LEU A 77 6.04 10.82 5.92
N VAL A 78 5.74 9.85 6.78
CA VAL A 78 5.54 10.04 8.22
C VAL A 78 6.54 9.20 8.97
N THR A 79 7.15 9.76 10.01
CA THR A 79 7.87 8.94 11.00
C THR A 79 7.01 8.77 12.25
N VAL A 80 6.77 7.52 12.65
CA VAL A 80 6.21 7.15 13.96
C VAL A 80 7.31 6.43 14.73
N GLU A 81 7.82 7.09 15.78
CA GLU A 81 9.03 6.68 16.51
C GLU A 81 10.26 6.46 15.61
N LYS A 82 10.45 5.24 15.10
CA LYS A 82 11.57 4.83 14.21
C LYS A 82 11.08 4.11 12.96
N VAL A 83 9.77 4.08 12.74
CA VAL A 83 9.14 3.42 11.59
C VAL A 83 8.70 4.49 10.61
N LEU A 84 9.12 4.30 9.36
CA LEU A 84 8.69 5.11 8.23
C LEU A 84 7.34 4.60 7.73
N LEU A 85 6.39 5.51 7.57
CA LEU A 85 5.16 5.27 6.82
C LEU A 85 5.24 6.05 5.51
N ASP A 86 4.98 5.38 4.40
CA ASP A 86 4.78 6.01 3.10
C ASP A 86 3.28 6.11 2.84
N CYS A 87 2.76 7.32 2.66
CA CYS A 87 1.31 7.58 2.69
C CYS A 87 0.83 8.22 1.38
N GLU A 88 -0.02 7.49 0.67
CA GLU A 88 -0.59 7.88 -0.62
C GLU A 88 -2.10 8.15 -0.52
N PRO A 89 -2.63 9.24 -1.12
CA PRO A 89 -4.05 9.51 -1.12
C PRO A 89 -4.81 8.63 -2.13
N ALA A 90 -5.98 8.15 -1.74
CA ALA A 90 -7.02 7.66 -2.64
C ALA A 90 -8.17 8.67 -2.72
N TYR A 91 -8.69 8.86 -3.92
CA TYR A 91 -9.73 9.81 -4.25
C TYR A 91 -11.08 9.11 -4.42
N LEU A 92 -12.13 9.71 -3.87
CA LEU A 92 -13.48 9.18 -4.02
C LEU A 92 -13.98 9.42 -5.45
N ASN A 93 -14.15 8.33 -6.20
CA ASN A 93 -14.68 8.34 -7.55
C ASN A 93 -16.05 7.64 -7.59
N HIS A 94 -17.12 8.43 -7.77
CA HIS A 94 -18.53 8.02 -7.65
C HIS A 94 -18.91 7.45 -6.27
N SER A 95 -18.42 6.27 -5.92
CA SER A 95 -18.73 5.57 -4.66
C SER A 95 -17.62 4.62 -4.20
N VAL A 96 -16.47 4.64 -4.87
CA VAL A 96 -15.30 3.84 -4.52
C VAL A 96 -14.09 4.74 -4.39
N TYR A 97 -13.17 4.40 -3.48
CA TYR A 97 -11.87 5.04 -3.41
C TYR A 97 -10.96 4.42 -4.46
N GLU A 98 -10.19 5.25 -5.15
CA GLU A 98 -9.23 4.85 -6.18
C GLU A 98 -7.93 5.64 -6.00
N ILE A 99 -6.80 5.02 -6.29
CA ILE A 99 -5.51 5.71 -6.37
C ILE A 99 -5.44 6.35 -7.76
N GLU A 100 -4.93 7.57 -7.82
CA GLU A 100 -4.78 8.28 -9.09
C GLU A 100 -3.92 7.47 -10.08
N ASP A 101 -4.30 7.49 -11.35
CA ASP A 101 -3.58 6.79 -12.43
C ASP A 101 -3.32 5.29 -12.17
N THR A 102 -4.23 4.61 -11.48
CA THR A 102 -4.23 3.14 -11.29
C THR A 102 -5.47 2.48 -11.91
N PRO A 103 -5.48 1.15 -12.14
CA PRO A 103 -6.66 0.44 -12.58
C PRO A 103 -7.79 0.51 -11.55
N ALA A 104 -9.03 0.64 -12.03
CA ALA A 104 -10.22 0.61 -11.18
C ALA A 104 -10.26 -0.59 -10.22
N GLY A 105 -10.78 -0.35 -9.02
CA GLY A 105 -10.74 -1.29 -7.91
C GLY A 105 -9.40 -1.31 -7.19
N SER A 106 -8.66 -0.19 -7.17
CA SER A 106 -7.36 -0.11 -6.49
C SER A 106 -7.50 -0.22 -4.98
N CYS A 107 -8.61 0.27 -4.40
CA CYS A 107 -8.87 0.29 -2.97
C CYS A 107 -10.17 -0.48 -2.62
N PRO A 108 -10.18 -1.83 -2.66
CA PRO A 108 -11.37 -2.60 -2.32
C PRO A 108 -11.80 -2.38 -0.86
N MET A 109 -13.08 -2.12 -0.62
CA MET A 109 -13.61 -1.89 0.74
C MET A 109 -13.59 -3.14 1.62
N ALA A 110 -13.52 -4.33 1.02
CA ALA A 110 -13.42 -5.60 1.72
C ALA A 110 -12.04 -5.77 2.38
N LYS A 111 -12.03 -6.45 3.54
CA LYS A 111 -10.80 -6.84 4.22
C LYS A 111 -10.23 -8.09 3.54
N GLU A 112 -9.44 -7.88 2.49
CA GLU A 112 -8.91 -8.94 1.62
C GLU A 112 -7.54 -9.51 2.05
N GLY A 113 -6.96 -8.99 3.13
CA GLY A 113 -5.68 -9.46 3.67
C GLY A 113 -5.70 -9.71 5.17
N VAL A 114 -4.69 -10.42 5.64
CA VAL A 114 -4.48 -10.77 7.05
C VAL A 114 -3.03 -10.49 7.45
N ILE A 115 -2.85 -9.70 8.50
CA ILE A 115 -1.57 -9.53 9.20
C ILE A 115 -1.78 -9.89 10.66
N ASP A 116 -1.05 -10.90 11.17
CA ASP A 116 -1.13 -11.32 12.58
C ASP A 116 -2.58 -11.47 13.09
N GLN A 117 -3.38 -12.23 12.32
CA GLN A 117 -4.82 -12.49 12.55
C GLN A 117 -5.75 -11.28 12.37
N LEU A 118 -5.23 -10.07 12.22
CA LEU A 118 -6.03 -8.89 11.93
C LEU A 118 -6.44 -8.91 10.45
N GLN A 119 -7.75 -8.92 10.20
CA GLN A 119 -8.32 -8.70 8.89
C GLN A 119 -8.17 -7.23 8.51
N ILE A 120 -7.55 -6.94 7.37
CA ILE A 120 -7.26 -5.57 6.91
C ILE A 120 -7.63 -5.39 5.43
N ARG A 121 -7.95 -4.16 5.05
CA ARG A 121 -8.07 -3.80 3.64
C ARG A 121 -6.68 -3.61 3.06
N CYS A 122 -6.48 -4.03 1.82
CA CYS A 122 -5.21 -3.94 1.10
C CYS A 122 -5.49 -3.37 -0.29
N ASN A 123 -4.57 -2.62 -0.90
CA ASN A 123 -4.70 -2.29 -2.31
C ASN A 123 -4.77 -3.56 -3.16
N SER A 124 -5.49 -3.52 -4.28
CA SER A 124 -5.67 -4.70 -5.14
C SER A 124 -4.34 -5.19 -5.73
N TRP A 125 -4.28 -6.46 -6.11
CA TRP A 125 -3.12 -7.00 -6.83
C TRP A 125 -2.80 -6.20 -8.10
N ALA A 126 -3.84 -5.68 -8.78
CA ALA A 126 -3.66 -4.86 -9.96
C ALA A 126 -2.97 -3.54 -9.61
N ALA A 127 -3.38 -2.86 -8.54
CA ALA A 127 -2.74 -1.63 -8.06
C ALA A 127 -1.30 -1.89 -7.61
N ILE A 128 -1.06 -2.93 -6.80
CA ILE A 128 0.30 -3.31 -6.36
C ILE A 128 1.22 -3.57 -7.56
N LEU A 129 0.75 -4.30 -8.58
CA LEU A 129 1.54 -4.55 -9.79
C LEU A 129 1.80 -3.27 -10.58
N TRP A 130 0.83 -2.34 -10.57
CA TRP A 130 0.92 -1.08 -11.30
C TRP A 130 2.06 -0.20 -10.78
N ASP A 131 2.28 -0.15 -9.47
CA ASP A 131 3.42 0.55 -8.87
C ASP A 131 4.76 -0.03 -9.31
N TYR A 132 4.84 -1.36 -9.50
CA TYR A 132 6.04 -1.99 -10.06
C TYR A 132 6.29 -1.60 -11.52
N PHE A 133 5.26 -1.31 -12.31
CA PHE A 133 5.45 -0.79 -13.66
C PHE A 133 5.97 0.65 -13.65
N TYR A 134 5.47 1.50 -12.75
CA TYR A 134 6.07 2.83 -12.54
C TYR A 134 7.53 2.73 -12.12
N TYR A 135 7.82 1.86 -11.15
CA TYR A 135 9.18 1.65 -10.69
C TYR A 135 10.11 1.12 -11.80
N GLU A 136 9.58 0.38 -12.78
CA GLU A 136 10.36 -0.11 -13.93
C GLU A 136 10.69 1.01 -14.91
N ASP A 137 9.77 1.95 -15.11
CA ASP A 137 9.98 3.14 -15.95
C ASP A 137 10.99 4.11 -15.30
N GLU A 138 11.02 4.20 -13.97
CA GLU A 138 11.97 5.03 -13.21
C GLU A 138 13.36 4.40 -13.06
N VAL A 139 13.40 3.11 -12.73
CA VAL A 139 14.62 2.36 -12.45
C VAL A 139 14.64 1.10 -13.32
N PRO A 140 15.64 0.93 -14.20
CA PRO A 140 15.73 -0.26 -15.03
C PRO A 140 15.71 -1.54 -14.17
N PHE A 141 14.91 -2.54 -14.56
CA PHE A 141 14.72 -3.79 -13.81
C PHE A 141 16.02 -4.46 -13.35
N ALA A 142 17.08 -4.40 -14.17
CA ALA A 142 18.40 -4.96 -13.84
C ALA A 142 19.10 -4.29 -12.63
N GLN A 143 18.64 -3.11 -12.22
CA GLN A 143 19.15 -2.33 -11.07
C GLN A 143 18.25 -2.46 -9.84
N TRP A 144 17.13 -3.17 -9.94
CA TRP A 144 16.22 -3.31 -8.82
C TRP A 144 16.88 -4.04 -7.64
N PRO A 145 16.67 -3.55 -6.40
CA PRO A 145 17.02 -4.30 -5.21
C PRO A 145 16.34 -5.68 -5.21
N HIS A 146 17.05 -6.69 -4.70
CA HIS A 146 16.56 -8.08 -4.66
C HIS A 146 15.17 -8.21 -4.02
N LYS A 147 14.85 -7.38 -3.00
CA LYS A 147 13.53 -7.38 -2.34
C LYS A 147 12.38 -7.00 -3.29
N HIS A 148 12.60 -6.08 -4.23
CA HIS A 148 11.61 -5.65 -5.20
C HIS A 148 11.45 -6.69 -6.30
N VAL A 149 12.55 -7.25 -6.82
CA VAL A 149 12.52 -8.38 -7.77
C VAL A 149 11.74 -9.56 -7.18
N PHE A 150 12.01 -9.92 -5.93
CA PHE A 150 11.31 -11.00 -5.23
C PHE A 150 9.82 -10.72 -5.06
N SER A 151 9.46 -9.51 -4.62
CA SER A 151 8.06 -9.12 -4.39
C SER A 151 7.27 -9.04 -5.69
N TYR A 152 7.85 -8.47 -6.75
CA TYR A 152 7.27 -8.44 -8.09
C TYR A 152 7.01 -9.85 -8.62
N ALA A 153 7.96 -10.78 -8.45
CA ALA A 153 7.78 -12.17 -8.87
C ALA A 153 6.58 -12.84 -8.16
N LEU A 154 6.38 -12.59 -6.86
CA LEU A 154 5.23 -13.10 -6.12
C LEU A 154 3.90 -12.55 -6.67
N VAL A 155 3.85 -11.24 -6.97
CA VAL A 155 2.65 -10.59 -7.53
C VAL A 155 2.33 -11.19 -8.90
N CYS A 156 3.34 -11.34 -9.76
CA CYS A 156 3.19 -11.95 -11.07
C CYS A 156 2.73 -13.41 -11.00
N GLU A 157 3.26 -14.21 -10.07
CA GLU A 157 2.85 -15.59 -9.85
C GLU A 157 1.36 -15.69 -9.47
N VAL A 158 0.89 -14.81 -8.58
CA VAL A 158 -0.51 -14.79 -8.14
C VAL A 158 -1.46 -14.34 -9.25
N LEU A 159 -1.09 -13.33 -10.03
CA LEU A 159 -1.93 -12.78 -11.10
C LEU A 159 -1.93 -13.63 -12.38
N GLY A 160 -0.83 -14.33 -12.65
CA GLY A 160 -0.60 -15.11 -13.86
C GLY A 160 -0.25 -14.27 -15.09
N ASP A 161 0.55 -14.85 -15.99
CA ASP A 161 1.19 -14.18 -17.13
C ASP A 161 0.21 -13.40 -18.03
N ASN A 162 -0.99 -13.93 -18.27
CA ASN A 162 -1.99 -13.28 -19.11
C ASN A 162 -2.49 -11.97 -18.48
N THR A 163 -2.75 -11.98 -17.18
CA THR A 163 -3.22 -10.80 -16.45
C THR A 163 -2.13 -9.75 -16.36
N VAL A 164 -0.89 -10.16 -16.03
CA VAL A 164 0.29 -9.29 -15.98
C VAL A 164 0.50 -8.62 -17.34
N SER A 165 0.52 -9.40 -18.42
CA SER A 165 0.70 -8.89 -19.79
C SER A 165 -0.42 -7.93 -20.19
N SER A 166 -1.67 -8.24 -19.83
CA SER A 166 -2.80 -7.36 -20.11
C SER A 166 -2.70 -6.04 -19.33
N LEU A 167 -2.23 -6.06 -18.09
CA LEU A 167 -2.04 -4.86 -17.28
C LEU A 167 -0.87 -4.04 -17.82
N ARG A 168 0.25 -4.67 -18.18
CA ARG A 168 1.40 -3.97 -18.80
C ARG A 168 1.02 -3.26 -20.10
N ASN A 169 0.29 -3.93 -20.99
CA ASN A 169 -0.19 -3.31 -22.23
C ASN A 169 -1.09 -2.09 -21.97
N ARG A 170 -1.93 -2.13 -20.92
CA ARG A 170 -2.76 -0.99 -20.52
C ARG A 170 -1.90 0.13 -19.95
N PHE A 171 -0.91 -0.20 -19.13
CA PHE A 171 0.03 0.74 -18.55
C PHE A 171 0.78 1.49 -19.66
N ASP A 172 1.33 0.80 -20.65
CA ASP A 172 2.09 1.39 -21.76
C ASP A 172 1.25 2.27 -22.71
N THR A 173 -0.09 2.24 -22.59
CA THR A 173 -1.02 2.98 -23.47
C THR A 173 -1.84 4.05 -22.75
N ARG A 174 -1.51 4.35 -21.48
CA ARG A 174 -2.16 5.40 -20.69
C ARG A 174 -1.83 6.82 -21.17
#